data_AF-A0AAE2CFP5-F1
#
_entry.id   AF-A0AAE2CFP5-F1
#
_cell.length_a   1.000
_cell.length_b   1.000
_cell.length_c   1.000
_cell.angle_alpha   90.00
_cell.angle_beta   90.00
_cell.angle_gamma   90.00
#
_symmetry.space_group_name_H-M   'P 1'
#
loop_
_entity.id
_entity.type
_entity.pdbx_description
1 polymer ?
#
loop_
_entity_poly.entity_id
_entity_poly.type
_entity_poly.pdbx_seq_one_letter_code
_entity_poly.pdbx_strand_id
1 'polypeptide(L)'
;MQYKNDVFSNETLFVPCNAIADNRRKGNRREVPDEVYKSLDAVGDDEKWWEAVELQKLILAHNDIESLKEDLRNLPLLAVLNVSHNKLTSLPAAIGELHMLKSLDVSFNLIEKIPEEIGSAASLVKFDCSNNVLNSLPSSLGHCINLADLKASNNKISSLPEELANCSKLTKLDIEGNKLEMLSDNFIASCPMLVEVNASKNLLSSLPESIGRLSRLVRLDLHQNRISSIPSSIKGCSSLLEFYIGNNALSLLPAEIGSLTQLGTFDLHSNQLKEYPVEACSLRLSVLDLSNNSLSGLPAEIGLMNTLRKLILTGNPMRTLRSSLVHGPTPALLKYLRSRLPTDEESAATTAVKEDVVTRAARLSIASKDLSLAGLGLGAVPSEIWKSTDITKVDLSGNSIEELPCELRSCVSLEALILSKNKIKEWPAAVLASLPRLLCLKLDGNPLRKIPSDGFRAASKLQILDLSGTSGSLPENPAFSSLPELQELYLRRMQISTFPLDIMTLQQLRILDLSQNSLQSIPESIKDLTSLTELNLSDNNLSSLPPNLGLLEPNLKVLKLDGNPLRSIRRPILDRGTKAILKYLKERIVEQ
;
A
#
# COMPACT_ATOMS: atom_id res chain seq x y z
N MET A 1 44.44 -23.46 -2.35
CA MET A 1 44.47 -24.27 -3.59
C MET A 1 44.79 -23.35 -4.75
N GLN A 2 45.67 -23.82 -5.62
CA GLN A 2 46.37 -23.09 -6.69
C GLN A 2 45.44 -22.48 -7.74
N TYR A 3 45.85 -21.36 -8.34
CA TYR A 3 46.22 -21.31 -9.76
C TYR A 3 47.29 -20.23 -9.98
N LYS A 4 48.39 -20.63 -10.63
CA LYS A 4 49.49 -19.82 -11.19
C LYS A 4 49.18 -19.51 -12.66
N ASN A 5 49.79 -18.42 -13.15
CA ASN A 5 50.36 -18.14 -14.50
C ASN A 5 50.19 -16.63 -14.78
N ASP A 6 51.27 -15.82 -14.69
CA ASP A 6 52.24 -15.48 -15.76
C ASP A 6 51.64 -14.50 -16.79
N VAL A 7 52.25 -13.46 -17.35
CA VAL A 7 53.57 -12.78 -17.35
C VAL A 7 53.33 -11.46 -18.13
N PHE A 8 54.08 -10.39 -17.80
CA PHE A 8 54.54 -9.22 -18.57
C PHE A 8 54.60 -8.04 -17.58
N SER A 9 55.60 -7.18 -17.47
CA SER A 9 57.00 -7.07 -17.88
C SER A 9 57.46 -5.71 -17.28
N ASN A 10 58.76 -5.53 -17.10
CA ASN A 10 59.43 -4.36 -16.53
C ASN A 10 58.95 -2.97 -17.01
N GLU A 11 59.21 -1.99 -16.14
CA GLU A 11 59.38 -0.55 -16.42
C GLU A 11 58.16 0.25 -16.88
N THR A 12 57.46 0.89 -15.94
CA THR A 12 57.17 2.34 -15.99
C THR A 12 56.54 2.84 -14.68
N LEU A 13 57.08 3.93 -14.15
CA LEU A 13 56.49 4.75 -13.09
C LEU A 13 55.15 5.31 -13.58
N PHE A 14 54.05 4.64 -13.24
CA PHE A 14 52.71 5.21 -13.27
C PHE A 14 52.00 4.80 -11.99
N VAL A 15 51.62 5.78 -11.18
CA VAL A 15 50.50 5.59 -10.25
C VAL A 15 49.27 6.05 -11.01
N PRO A 16 48.55 5.16 -11.73
CA PRO A 16 47.32 5.57 -12.38
C PRO A 16 46.32 5.95 -11.28
N CYS A 17 45.53 7.00 -11.50
CA CYS A 17 44.45 7.46 -10.61
C CYS A 17 43.40 6.37 -10.26
N ASN A 18 43.47 5.19 -10.88
CA ASN A 18 42.67 4.01 -10.52
C ASN A 18 43.35 3.04 -9.53
N ALA A 19 44.66 3.15 -9.25
CA ALA A 19 45.38 2.24 -8.35
C ALA A 19 45.25 2.58 -6.85
N ILE A 20 44.76 3.77 -6.51
CA ILE A 20 44.39 4.11 -5.11
C ILE A 20 42.95 3.62 -4.80
N ALA A 21 42.18 3.26 -5.82
CA ALA A 21 40.77 2.89 -5.70
C ALA A 21 40.48 1.45 -5.23
N ASP A 22 41.50 0.58 -5.06
CA ASP A 22 41.32 -0.79 -4.54
C ASP A 22 42.34 -1.12 -3.46
N ASN A 23 42.16 -0.48 -2.30
CA ASN A 23 43.09 -0.55 -1.16
C ASN A 23 42.94 -1.84 -0.32
N ARG A 24 42.34 -2.92 -0.86
CA ARG A 24 42.17 -4.19 -0.12
C ARG A 24 43.44 -5.05 -0.01
N ARG A 25 44.58 -4.62 -0.58
CA ARG A 25 45.79 -5.48 -0.71
C ARG A 25 47.13 -4.85 -0.31
N LYS A 26 47.17 -3.59 0.13
CA LYS A 26 48.40 -2.96 0.67
C LYS A 26 48.09 -2.47 2.08
N GLY A 27 48.98 -2.75 3.03
CA GLY A 27 48.76 -2.45 4.45
C GLY A 27 48.34 -0.99 4.71
N ASN A 28 47.60 -0.77 5.79
CA ASN A 28 47.06 0.52 6.14
C ASN A 28 48.14 1.61 6.16
N ARG A 29 47.92 2.69 5.39
CA ARG A 29 48.86 3.82 5.31
C ARG A 29 48.60 4.81 6.44
N ARG A 30 49.68 5.37 7.01
CA ARG A 30 49.61 6.43 8.04
C ARG A 30 49.61 7.86 7.49
N GLU A 31 50.08 8.03 6.26
CA GLU A 31 50.16 9.33 5.58
C GLU A 31 49.70 9.20 4.13
N VAL A 32 49.22 10.31 3.57
CA VAL A 32 48.90 10.43 2.15
C VAL A 32 50.21 10.69 1.40
N PRO A 33 50.53 9.93 0.33
CA PRO A 33 51.75 10.14 -0.45
C PRO A 33 51.81 11.53 -1.08
N ASP A 34 52.99 12.12 -1.12
CA ASP A 34 53.22 13.45 -1.69
C ASP A 34 52.85 13.56 -3.16
N GLU A 35 52.89 12.46 -3.92
CA GLU A 35 52.50 12.47 -5.33
C GLU A 35 51.01 12.80 -5.52
N VAL A 36 50.16 12.55 -4.52
CA VAL A 36 48.72 12.86 -4.57
C VAL A 36 48.47 14.37 -4.56
N TYR A 37 49.37 15.15 -3.95
CA TYR A 37 49.21 16.60 -3.77
C TYR A 37 49.89 17.44 -4.86
N LYS A 38 50.56 16.82 -5.83
CA LYS A 38 51.25 17.54 -6.90
C LYS A 38 50.24 18.13 -7.90
N SER A 39 50.32 19.44 -8.12
CA SER A 39 49.67 20.11 -9.25
C SER A 39 50.32 19.67 -10.58
N LEU A 40 49.58 19.71 -11.69
CA LEU A 40 50.16 19.49 -13.02
C LEU A 40 51.30 20.47 -13.34
N ASP A 41 51.27 21.68 -12.78
CA ASP A 41 52.32 22.68 -12.96
C ASP A 41 53.62 22.35 -12.22
N ALA A 42 53.60 21.37 -11.31
CA ALA A 42 54.75 20.93 -10.51
C ALA A 42 55.45 19.68 -11.06
N VAL A 43 54.97 19.17 -12.21
CA VAL A 43 55.56 18.06 -12.94
C VAL A 43 56.80 18.60 -13.65
N GLY A 44 58.00 18.14 -13.28
CA GLY A 44 59.25 18.63 -13.87
C GLY A 44 59.31 18.38 -15.38
N ASP A 45 60.11 19.16 -16.12
CA ASP A 45 60.21 19.10 -17.60
C ASP A 45 60.49 17.69 -18.18
N ASP A 46 60.97 16.74 -17.34
CA ASP A 46 61.27 15.35 -17.69
C ASP A 46 60.12 14.34 -17.42
N GLU A 47 59.04 14.74 -16.74
CA GLU A 47 57.86 13.92 -16.49
C GLU A 47 56.75 14.24 -17.52
N LYS A 48 56.10 13.20 -18.07
CA LYS A 48 55.10 13.32 -19.15
C LYS A 48 53.79 13.98 -18.67
N TRP A 49 53.82 15.29 -18.45
CA TRP A 49 52.69 16.08 -17.95
C TRP A 49 51.42 15.95 -18.80
N TRP A 50 51.53 15.61 -20.09
CA TRP A 50 50.40 15.33 -20.98
C TRP A 50 49.64 14.02 -20.68
N GLU A 51 50.20 13.14 -19.83
CA GLU A 51 49.53 11.92 -19.34
C GLU A 51 48.90 12.13 -17.95
N ALA A 52 49.13 13.27 -17.30
CA ALA A 52 48.54 13.60 -16.01
C ALA A 52 47.09 14.06 -16.17
N VAL A 53 46.21 13.58 -15.28
CA VAL A 53 44.78 13.93 -15.25
C VAL A 53 44.47 14.53 -13.89
N GLU A 54 43.83 15.70 -13.87
CA GLU A 54 43.41 16.34 -12.62
C GLU A 54 42.41 15.47 -11.86
N LEU A 55 42.66 15.31 -10.56
CA LEU A 55 41.90 14.39 -9.73
C LEU A 55 40.54 14.99 -9.34
N GLN A 56 39.45 14.34 -9.78
CA GLN A 56 38.08 14.75 -9.41
C GLN A 56 37.53 13.99 -8.19
N LYS A 57 38.10 12.82 -7.88
CA LYS A 57 37.67 11.98 -6.76
C LYS A 57 38.87 11.39 -6.04
N LEU A 58 38.95 11.63 -4.74
CA LEU A 58 39.99 11.10 -3.86
C LEU A 58 39.32 10.28 -2.76
N ILE A 59 39.56 8.96 -2.78
CA ILE A 59 39.01 8.02 -1.80
C ILE A 59 40.18 7.38 -1.06
N LEU A 60 40.30 7.73 0.22
CA LEU A 60 41.34 7.29 1.15
C LEU A 60 40.71 6.61 2.38
N ALA A 61 39.49 6.11 2.25
CA ALA A 61 38.76 5.48 3.35
C ALA A 61 39.44 4.19 3.84
N HIS A 62 39.21 3.84 5.10
CA HIS A 62 39.73 2.62 5.74
C HIS A 62 41.27 2.50 5.71
N ASN A 63 41.97 3.56 6.13
CA ASN A 63 43.42 3.54 6.34
C ASN A 63 43.74 3.93 7.80
N ASP A 64 45.01 4.16 8.10
CA ASP A 64 45.48 4.64 9.40
C ASP A 64 45.95 6.10 9.31
N ILE A 65 45.39 6.91 8.39
CA ILE A 65 45.88 8.27 8.10
C ILE A 65 45.68 9.17 9.32
N GLU A 66 46.77 9.79 9.78
CA GLU A 66 46.79 10.61 11.01
C GLU A 66 46.57 12.11 10.70
N SER A 67 46.97 12.58 9.53
CA SER A 67 46.75 13.98 9.10
C SER A 67 46.64 14.13 7.58
N LEU A 68 46.02 15.23 7.14
CA LEU A 68 46.00 15.68 5.75
C LEU A 68 46.85 16.95 5.63
N LYS A 69 47.63 17.06 4.55
CA LYS A 69 48.48 18.25 4.29
C LYS A 69 47.67 19.41 3.71
N GLU A 70 48.14 20.64 3.97
CA GLU A 70 47.61 21.87 3.35
C GLU A 70 47.76 21.89 1.82
N ASP A 71 48.64 21.04 1.27
CA ASP A 71 48.80 20.89 -0.18
C ASP A 71 47.56 20.32 -0.87
N LEU A 72 46.52 19.93 -0.12
CA LEU A 72 45.19 19.60 -0.65
C LEU A 72 44.63 20.72 -1.56
N ARG A 73 45.01 21.98 -1.31
CA ARG A 73 44.66 23.14 -2.15
C ARG A 73 45.06 23.00 -3.62
N ASN A 74 46.05 22.15 -3.92
CA ASN A 74 46.54 21.91 -5.28
C ASN A 74 45.58 21.04 -6.12
N LEU A 75 44.43 20.62 -5.57
CA LEU A 75 43.43 19.78 -6.25
C LEU A 75 42.13 20.56 -6.53
N PRO A 76 42.15 21.64 -7.34
CA PRO A 76 41.01 22.56 -7.50
C PRO A 76 39.77 21.92 -8.14
N LEU A 77 39.94 20.85 -8.92
CA LEU A 77 38.85 20.10 -9.55
C LEU A 77 38.25 18.99 -8.68
N LEU A 78 38.71 18.83 -7.44
CA LEU A 78 38.25 17.75 -6.57
C LEU A 78 36.77 17.94 -6.22
N ALA A 79 35.94 17.01 -6.70
CA ALA A 79 34.49 17.02 -6.47
C ALA A 79 34.07 16.09 -5.32
N VAL A 80 34.85 15.04 -5.05
CA VAL A 80 34.57 14.05 -4.00
C VAL A 80 35.83 13.77 -3.21
N LEU A 81 35.77 13.99 -1.90
CA LEU A 81 36.80 13.60 -0.95
C LEU A 81 36.19 12.66 0.10
N ASN A 82 36.72 11.44 0.19
CA ASN A 82 36.35 10.49 1.24
C ASN A 82 37.61 10.06 1.98
N VAL A 83 37.69 10.43 3.26
CA VAL A 83 38.76 10.07 4.19
C VAL A 83 38.19 9.38 5.43
N SER A 84 37.04 8.72 5.29
CA SER A 84 36.36 8.04 6.40
C SER A 84 37.15 6.85 6.95
N HIS A 85 36.88 6.45 8.19
CA HIS A 85 37.58 5.33 8.85
C HIS A 85 39.11 5.51 8.82
N ASN A 86 39.60 6.61 9.38
CA ASN A 86 41.02 6.93 9.55
C ASN A 86 41.27 7.38 11.01
N LYS A 87 42.41 8.03 11.28
CA LYS A 87 42.80 8.54 12.60
C LYS A 87 43.02 10.05 12.61
N LEU A 88 42.33 10.77 11.70
CA LEU A 88 42.48 12.23 11.57
C LEU A 88 42.02 12.92 12.86
N THR A 89 42.86 13.82 13.40
CA THR A 89 42.52 14.66 14.56
C THR A 89 41.99 16.04 14.17
N SER A 90 42.28 16.48 12.95
CA SER A 90 41.85 17.77 12.40
C SER A 90 41.75 17.70 10.87
N LEU A 91 41.13 18.72 10.28
CA LEU A 91 41.14 18.96 8.83
C LEU A 91 41.95 20.23 8.54
N PRO A 92 42.70 20.27 7.42
CA PRO A 92 43.45 21.45 6.99
C PRO A 92 42.53 22.57 6.50
N ALA A 93 43.00 23.82 6.59
CA ALA A 93 42.26 24.99 6.10
C ALA A 93 42.04 24.92 4.58
N ALA A 94 42.96 24.29 3.86
CA ALA A 94 42.89 24.03 2.42
C ALA A 94 41.58 23.37 1.92
N ILE A 95 40.77 22.74 2.80
CA ILE A 95 39.45 22.22 2.41
C ILE A 95 38.53 23.30 1.84
N GLY A 96 38.68 24.56 2.30
CA GLY A 96 37.91 25.69 1.82
C GLY A 96 38.28 26.15 0.40
N GLU A 97 39.48 25.82 -0.05
CA GLU A 97 39.99 26.17 -1.39
C GLU A 97 39.50 25.17 -2.47
N LEU A 98 38.85 24.07 -2.07
CA LEU A 98 38.27 23.10 -2.99
C LEU A 98 36.89 23.56 -3.52
N HIS A 99 36.88 24.57 -4.37
CA HIS A 99 35.64 25.21 -4.85
C HIS A 99 34.69 24.28 -5.62
N MET A 100 35.18 23.17 -6.17
CA MET A 100 34.38 22.16 -6.89
C MET A 100 33.88 21.02 -6.00
N LEU A 101 34.23 21.01 -4.70
CA LEU A 101 33.90 19.93 -3.78
C LEU A 101 32.38 19.86 -3.57
N LYS A 102 31.79 18.73 -3.97
CA LYS A 102 30.36 18.44 -3.84
C LYS A 102 30.06 17.48 -2.70
N SER A 103 31.00 16.59 -2.38
CA SER A 103 30.83 15.56 -1.36
C SER A 103 32.10 15.44 -0.52
N LEU A 104 31.95 15.63 0.78
CA LEU A 104 33.00 15.46 1.78
C LEU A 104 32.56 14.43 2.81
N ASP A 105 33.33 13.36 2.97
CA ASP A 105 33.13 12.33 3.99
C ASP A 105 34.39 12.19 4.84
N VAL A 106 34.28 12.61 6.10
CA VAL A 106 35.32 12.56 7.13
C VAL A 106 34.88 11.71 8.33
N SER A 107 33.87 10.87 8.14
CA SER A 107 33.27 10.08 9.21
C SER A 107 34.21 9.04 9.81
N PHE A 108 33.97 8.60 11.05
CA PHE A 108 34.81 7.61 11.75
C PHE A 108 36.29 8.03 11.81
N ASN A 109 36.52 9.20 12.40
CA ASN A 109 37.85 9.76 12.68
C ASN A 109 37.90 10.26 14.14
N LEU A 110 38.92 11.02 14.50
CA LEU A 110 39.11 11.62 15.82
C LEU A 110 39.08 13.16 15.74
N ILE A 111 38.33 13.72 14.78
CA ILE A 111 38.34 15.15 14.50
C ILE A 111 37.68 15.92 15.64
N GLU A 112 38.40 16.89 16.20
CA GLU A 112 37.91 17.73 17.31
C GLU A 112 37.16 18.97 16.84
N LYS A 113 37.55 19.54 15.69
CA LYS A 113 36.95 20.73 15.08
C LYS A 113 37.02 20.65 13.57
N ILE A 114 35.98 21.16 12.90
CA ILE A 114 35.99 21.43 11.46
C ILE A 114 36.48 22.89 11.28
N PRO A 115 37.41 23.15 10.34
CA PRO A 115 37.91 24.50 10.06
C PRO A 115 36.80 25.44 9.54
N GLU A 116 36.91 26.73 9.83
CA GLU A 116 35.94 27.75 9.36
C GLU A 116 36.04 28.00 7.85
N GLU A 117 37.13 27.60 7.23
CA GLU A 117 37.34 27.68 5.80
C GLU A 117 36.37 26.78 5.01
N ILE A 118 35.73 25.78 5.66
CA ILE A 118 34.73 24.91 5.00
C ILE A 118 33.59 25.71 4.35
N GLY A 119 33.24 26.89 4.90
CA GLY A 119 32.22 27.76 4.31
C GLY A 119 32.54 28.25 2.90
N SER A 120 33.80 28.26 2.50
CA SER A 120 34.25 28.63 1.16
C SER A 120 33.99 27.55 0.10
N ALA A 121 33.71 26.31 0.52
CA ALA A 121 33.31 25.21 -0.35
C ALA A 121 31.83 25.34 -0.77
N ALA A 122 31.49 26.41 -1.52
CA ALA A 122 30.10 26.76 -1.87
C ALA A 122 29.37 25.72 -2.74
N SER A 123 30.11 24.81 -3.39
CA SER A 123 29.57 23.70 -4.18
C SER A 123 29.17 22.49 -3.35
N LEU A 124 29.42 22.49 -2.04
CA LEU A 124 29.21 21.35 -1.16
C LEU A 124 27.72 21.01 -1.07
N VAL A 125 27.38 19.77 -1.42
CA VAL A 125 26.01 19.24 -1.41
C VAL A 125 25.84 18.21 -0.30
N LYS A 126 26.89 17.42 -0.02
CA LYS A 126 26.88 16.37 1.00
C LYS A 126 28.07 16.52 1.93
N PHE A 127 27.81 16.53 3.22
CA PHE A 127 28.85 16.56 4.24
C PHE A 127 28.56 15.53 5.32
N ASP A 128 29.47 14.58 5.50
CA ASP A 128 29.43 13.59 6.56
C ASP A 128 30.64 13.74 7.48
N CYS A 129 30.39 14.16 8.71
CA CYS A 129 31.38 14.25 9.79
C CYS A 129 31.00 13.38 11.00
N SER A 130 30.21 12.34 10.77
CA SER A 130 29.68 11.46 11.81
C SER A 130 30.77 10.63 12.50
N ASN A 131 30.55 10.19 13.75
CA ASN A 131 31.50 9.38 14.53
C ASN A 131 32.88 10.06 14.65
N ASN A 132 32.88 11.28 15.16
CA ASN A 132 34.07 12.07 15.51
C ASN A 132 33.96 12.55 16.97
N VAL A 133 34.79 13.51 17.38
CA VAL A 133 34.74 14.10 18.72
C VAL A 133 34.43 15.60 18.69
N LEU A 134 33.67 16.04 17.68
CA LEU A 134 33.31 17.45 17.47
C LEU A 134 32.48 18.00 18.63
N ASN A 135 32.88 19.15 19.17
CA ASN A 135 32.11 19.86 20.20
C ASN A 135 31.09 20.85 19.61
N SER A 136 31.30 21.29 18.37
CA SER A 136 30.43 22.21 17.64
C SER A 136 30.65 22.06 16.13
N LEU A 137 29.68 22.51 15.34
CA LEU A 137 29.88 22.77 13.91
C LEU A 137 30.33 24.23 13.72
N PRO A 138 31.16 24.53 12.71
CA PRO A 138 31.63 25.88 12.42
C PRO A 138 30.49 26.77 11.89
N SER A 139 30.47 28.05 12.24
CA SER A 139 29.40 28.97 11.80
C SER A 139 29.44 29.21 10.29
N SER A 140 30.64 29.19 9.71
CA SER A 140 30.86 29.27 8.27
C SER A 140 30.14 28.19 7.44
N LEU A 141 29.73 27.06 8.02
CA LEU A 141 28.98 26.00 7.32
C LEU A 141 27.66 26.53 6.73
N GLY A 142 27.10 27.60 7.31
CA GLY A 142 25.94 28.31 6.76
C GLY A 142 26.16 28.92 5.38
N HIS A 143 27.40 29.16 4.97
CA HIS A 143 27.74 29.67 3.63
C HIS A 143 27.66 28.58 2.54
N CYS A 144 27.60 27.30 2.91
CA CYS A 144 27.39 26.19 1.97
C CYS A 144 25.91 26.13 1.53
N ILE A 145 25.47 27.11 0.73
CA ILE A 145 24.07 27.29 0.30
C ILE A 145 23.48 26.13 -0.51
N ASN A 146 24.34 25.25 -1.04
CA ASN A 146 23.94 24.06 -1.81
C ASN A 146 23.84 22.78 -0.97
N LEU A 147 24.15 22.86 0.32
CA LEU A 147 24.14 21.72 1.22
C LEU A 147 22.73 21.14 1.32
N ALA A 148 22.62 19.85 0.96
CA ALA A 148 21.36 19.12 0.88
C ALA A 148 21.31 17.93 1.85
N ASP A 149 22.47 17.39 2.24
CA ASP A 149 22.61 16.23 3.14
C ASP A 149 23.74 16.51 4.13
N LEU A 150 23.37 16.69 5.40
CA LEU A 150 24.31 16.92 6.50
C LEU A 150 24.19 15.79 7.52
N LYS A 151 25.30 15.09 7.75
CA LYS A 151 25.42 14.05 8.77
C LYS A 151 26.53 14.39 9.75
N ALA A 152 26.16 14.53 11.01
CA ALA A 152 27.05 14.86 12.12
C ALA A 152 26.75 13.97 13.34
N SER A 153 26.27 12.75 13.12
CA SER A 153 25.85 11.85 14.19
C SER A 153 27.03 11.33 15.02
N ASN A 154 26.77 10.92 16.26
CA ASN A 154 27.75 10.41 17.22
C ASN A 154 28.96 11.35 17.39
N ASN A 155 28.69 12.57 17.84
CA ASN A 155 29.69 13.58 18.20
C ASN A 155 29.42 14.11 19.62
N LYS A 156 30.00 15.25 19.99
CA LYS A 156 29.77 15.94 21.29
C LYS A 156 29.12 17.31 21.09
N ILE A 157 28.38 17.51 19.99
CA ILE A 157 27.82 18.81 19.60
C ILE A 157 26.75 19.23 20.62
N SER A 158 26.94 20.40 21.23
CA SER A 158 26.00 20.97 22.22
C SER A 158 24.92 21.86 21.61
N SER A 159 25.22 22.51 20.47
CA SER A 159 24.28 23.35 19.72
C SER A 159 24.61 23.37 18.23
N LEU A 160 23.61 23.66 17.41
CA LEU A 160 23.80 23.95 15.99
C LEU A 160 24.05 25.47 15.81
N PRO A 161 24.96 25.89 14.92
CA PRO A 161 25.19 27.30 14.64
C PRO A 161 23.95 27.95 13.99
N GLU A 162 23.66 29.21 14.32
CA GLU A 162 22.48 29.91 13.81
C GLU A 162 22.55 30.12 12.29
N GLU A 163 23.76 30.31 11.76
CA GLU A 163 24.04 30.49 10.35
C GLU A 163 23.66 29.28 9.50
N LEU A 164 23.53 28.08 10.09
CA LEU A 164 23.06 26.88 9.38
C LEU A 164 21.64 27.07 8.81
N ALA A 165 20.87 28.03 9.32
CA ALA A 165 19.59 28.44 8.76
C ALA A 165 19.70 28.91 7.28
N ASN A 166 20.88 29.34 6.82
CA ASN A 166 21.11 29.75 5.43
C ASN A 166 21.13 28.58 4.43
N CYS A 167 21.31 27.34 4.90
CA CYS A 167 21.30 26.12 4.09
C CYS A 167 19.86 25.70 3.70
N SER A 168 19.13 26.59 3.01
CA SER A 168 17.72 26.42 2.64
C SER A 168 17.40 25.20 1.74
N LYS A 169 18.42 24.59 1.13
CA LYS A 169 18.29 23.37 0.30
C LYS A 169 18.43 22.07 1.09
N LEU A 170 18.59 22.14 2.42
CA LEU A 170 18.77 20.96 3.25
C LEU A 170 17.55 20.05 3.17
N THR A 171 17.78 18.79 2.80
CA THR A 171 16.75 17.75 2.64
C THR A 171 16.90 16.64 3.68
N LYS A 172 18.12 16.37 4.14
CA LYS A 172 18.44 15.37 5.14
C LYS A 172 19.35 15.97 6.20
N LEU A 173 18.97 15.77 7.46
CA LEU A 173 19.75 16.16 8.63
C LEU A 173 19.85 14.98 9.58
N ASP A 174 21.06 14.49 9.81
CA ASP A 174 21.36 13.49 10.83
C ASP A 174 22.31 14.06 11.88
N ILE A 175 21.80 14.23 13.09
CA ILE A 175 22.49 14.78 14.27
C ILE A 175 22.30 13.85 15.47
N GLU A 176 22.02 12.57 15.23
CA GLU A 176 21.88 11.54 16.27
C GLU A 176 23.08 11.51 17.22
N GLY A 177 22.88 11.19 18.50
CA GLY A 177 23.99 10.84 19.39
C GLY A 177 24.89 12.03 19.72
N ASN A 178 24.29 13.19 19.97
CA ASN A 178 24.98 14.42 20.34
C ASN A 178 24.48 14.91 21.73
N LYS A 179 24.79 16.15 22.09
CA LYS A 179 24.41 16.78 23.36
C LYS A 179 23.47 17.96 23.15
N LEU A 180 22.67 17.95 22.08
CA LEU A 180 21.76 19.04 21.76
C LEU A 180 20.64 19.13 22.80
N GLU A 181 20.49 20.28 23.45
CA GLU A 181 19.41 20.54 24.43
C GLU A 181 18.14 21.12 23.79
N MET A 182 18.30 21.77 22.64
CA MET A 182 17.21 22.36 21.87
C MET A 182 17.53 22.39 20.37
N LEU A 183 16.47 22.41 19.55
CA LEU A 183 16.55 22.76 18.13
C LEU A 183 16.03 24.19 17.98
N SER A 184 16.81 25.08 17.36
CA SER A 184 16.40 26.48 17.24
C SER A 184 15.23 26.65 16.28
N ASP A 185 14.26 27.48 16.68
CA ASP A 185 13.09 27.81 15.85
C ASP A 185 13.51 28.39 14.50
N ASN A 186 14.51 29.28 14.49
CA ASN A 186 15.01 29.92 13.27
C ASN A 186 15.56 28.92 12.25
N PHE A 187 16.33 27.93 12.70
CA PHE A 187 16.90 26.91 11.82
C PHE A 187 15.81 26.05 11.17
N ILE A 188 14.90 25.52 11.99
CA ILE A 188 13.78 24.69 11.51
C ILE A 188 12.85 25.49 10.59
N ALA A 189 12.59 26.76 10.91
CA ALA A 189 11.77 27.64 10.10
C ALA A 189 12.35 27.93 8.71
N SER A 190 13.68 27.85 8.56
CA SER A 190 14.42 28.21 7.35
C SER A 190 14.70 27.02 6.42
N CYS A 191 14.45 25.79 6.87
CA CYS A 191 14.72 24.56 6.11
C CYS A 191 13.42 23.79 5.72
N PRO A 192 12.46 24.40 4.99
CA PRO A 192 11.17 23.74 4.66
C PRO A 192 11.30 22.55 3.69
N MET A 193 12.50 22.37 3.11
CA MET A 193 12.82 21.28 2.17
C MET A 193 13.23 19.99 2.87
N LEU A 194 13.34 19.99 4.21
CA LEU A 194 13.68 18.80 4.98
C LEU A 194 12.64 17.69 4.77
N VAL A 195 13.15 16.52 4.41
CA VAL A 195 12.42 15.27 4.19
C VAL A 195 12.70 14.30 5.33
N GLU A 196 13.91 14.32 5.87
CA GLU A 196 14.36 13.40 6.91
C GLU A 196 15.16 14.14 7.97
N VAL A 197 14.75 14.01 9.23
CA VAL A 197 15.46 14.56 10.39
C VAL A 197 15.65 13.46 11.41
N ASN A 198 16.89 13.12 11.71
CA ASN A 198 17.28 12.25 12.81
C ASN A 198 18.00 13.08 13.88
N ALA A 199 17.35 13.29 15.02
CA ALA A 199 17.93 13.93 16.20
C ALA A 199 17.77 13.05 17.45
N SER A 200 17.74 11.73 17.25
CA SER A 200 17.70 10.76 18.34
C SER A 200 18.96 10.82 19.23
N LYS A 201 18.89 10.27 20.45
CA LYS A 201 20.02 10.22 21.41
C LYS A 201 20.66 11.59 21.69
N ASN A 202 19.81 12.58 21.94
CA ASN A 202 20.23 13.92 22.33
C ASN A 202 19.64 14.27 23.71
N LEU A 203 19.70 15.53 24.11
CA LEU A 203 19.17 16.05 25.36
C LEU A 203 17.97 16.98 25.14
N LEU A 204 17.28 16.84 24.00
CA LEU A 204 16.20 17.74 23.59
C LEU A 204 15.06 17.72 24.61
N SER A 205 14.67 18.89 25.12
CA SER A 205 13.60 19.04 26.12
C SER A 205 12.22 19.30 25.52
N SER A 206 12.17 19.90 24.33
CA SER A 206 10.93 20.18 23.59
C SER A 206 11.20 20.26 22.08
N LEU A 207 10.13 20.27 21.30
CA LEU A 207 10.16 20.58 19.87
C LEU A 207 9.81 22.06 19.64
N PRO A 208 10.46 22.73 18.68
CA PRO A 208 10.18 24.13 18.33
C PRO A 208 8.80 24.29 17.68
N GLU A 209 8.13 25.41 17.91
CA GLU A 209 6.83 25.72 17.28
C GLU A 209 6.92 25.83 15.75
N SER A 210 8.12 26.13 15.25
CA SER A 210 8.39 26.19 13.82
C SER A 210 8.40 24.82 13.12
N ILE A 211 8.31 23.69 13.85
CA ILE A 211 8.32 22.33 13.26
C ILE A 211 7.22 22.14 12.21
N GLY A 212 6.07 22.79 12.39
CA GLY A 212 4.96 22.76 11.45
C GLY A 212 5.27 23.32 10.06
N ARG A 213 6.38 24.05 9.87
CA ARG A 213 6.82 24.53 8.55
C ARG A 213 7.41 23.42 7.68
N LEU A 214 7.82 22.30 8.27
CA LEU A 214 8.43 21.17 7.57
C LEU A 214 7.35 20.31 6.86
N SER A 215 6.65 20.92 5.90
CA SER A 215 5.54 20.28 5.16
C SER A 215 5.96 19.09 4.29
N ARG A 216 7.25 18.97 3.96
CA ARG A 216 7.84 17.88 3.17
C ARG A 216 8.46 16.77 4.02
N LEU A 217 8.44 16.92 5.35
CA LEU A 217 9.03 15.95 6.27
C LEU A 217 8.30 14.63 6.16
N VAL A 218 9.03 13.55 5.86
CA VAL A 218 8.52 12.18 5.72
C VAL A 218 8.90 11.36 6.96
N ARG A 219 10.10 11.58 7.50
CA ARG A 219 10.61 10.85 8.67
C ARG A 219 11.19 11.82 9.70
N LEU A 220 10.71 11.70 10.94
CA LEU A 220 11.20 12.42 12.11
C LEU A 220 11.57 11.43 13.22
N ASP A 221 12.85 11.35 13.54
CA ASP A 221 13.37 10.51 14.61
C ASP A 221 13.94 11.33 15.76
N LEU A 222 13.33 11.15 16.93
CA LEU A 222 13.61 11.87 18.18
C LEU A 222 13.73 10.89 19.35
N HIS A 223 13.98 9.60 19.09
CA HIS A 223 14.13 8.61 20.15
C HIS A 223 15.20 9.00 21.17
N GLN A 224 15.04 8.58 22.42
CA GLN A 224 16.06 8.72 23.46
C GLN A 224 16.47 10.19 23.66
N ASN A 225 15.47 11.04 23.93
CA ASN A 225 15.64 12.44 24.29
C ASN A 225 14.95 12.72 25.64
N ARG A 226 14.75 14.00 25.98
CA ARG A 226 14.07 14.44 27.20
C ARG A 226 12.79 15.22 26.89
N ILE A 227 12.16 14.94 25.74
CA ILE A 227 11.04 15.73 25.22
C ILE A 227 9.83 15.52 26.12
N SER A 228 9.31 16.61 26.70
CA SER A 228 8.13 16.57 27.58
C SER A 228 6.81 16.89 26.89
N SER A 229 6.85 17.59 25.75
CA SER A 229 5.67 18.00 24.98
C SER A 229 5.94 18.10 23.48
N ILE A 230 4.88 17.91 22.69
CA ILE A 230 4.85 18.14 21.24
C ILE A 230 3.98 19.39 21.00
N PRO A 231 4.43 20.38 20.23
CA PRO A 231 3.67 21.59 19.96
C PRO A 231 2.49 21.34 19.00
N SER A 232 1.43 22.16 19.12
CA SER A 232 0.23 22.06 18.27
C SER A 232 0.50 22.30 16.78
N SER A 233 1.59 23.00 16.47
CA SER A 233 2.10 23.27 15.12
C SER A 233 2.49 22.00 14.36
N ILE A 234 2.67 20.84 15.02
CA ILE A 234 2.99 19.56 14.39
C ILE A 234 2.02 19.19 13.26
N LYS A 235 0.76 19.65 13.30
CA LYS A 235 -0.23 19.48 12.22
C LYS A 235 0.24 19.95 10.84
N GLY A 236 1.21 20.87 10.78
CA GLY A 236 1.78 21.37 9.54
C GLY A 236 2.69 20.37 8.80
N CYS A 237 3.19 19.34 9.47
CA CYS A 237 3.98 18.26 8.89
C CYS A 237 3.10 17.26 8.10
N SER A 238 2.35 17.75 7.12
CA SER A 238 1.30 17.00 6.42
C SER A 238 1.78 15.79 5.61
N SER A 239 3.08 15.72 5.28
CA SER A 239 3.70 14.59 4.57
C SER A 239 4.32 13.53 5.49
N LEU A 240 4.22 13.70 6.82
CA LEU A 240 4.92 12.84 7.78
C LEU A 240 4.36 11.41 7.73
N LEU A 241 5.25 10.45 7.48
CA LEU A 241 4.92 9.03 7.29
C LEU A 241 5.42 8.19 8.48
N GLU A 242 6.58 8.55 9.02
CA GLU A 242 7.23 7.86 10.14
C GLU A 242 7.58 8.87 11.23
N PHE A 243 6.99 8.69 12.42
CA PHE A 243 7.28 9.51 13.59
C PHE A 243 7.71 8.63 14.76
N TYR A 244 8.94 8.85 15.19
CA TYR A 244 9.68 8.05 16.14
C TYR A 244 10.05 8.93 17.33
N ILE A 245 9.39 8.76 18.48
CA ILE A 245 9.59 9.61 19.67
C ILE A 245 9.61 8.80 20.97
N GLY A 246 9.95 7.51 20.90
CA GLY A 246 10.08 6.66 22.08
C GLY A 246 11.26 7.02 22.98
N ASN A 247 11.27 6.51 24.21
CA ASN A 247 12.25 6.87 25.26
C ASN A 247 12.34 8.39 25.46
N ASN A 248 11.21 9.03 25.78
CA ASN A 248 11.12 10.45 26.08
C ASN A 248 10.34 10.66 27.38
N ALA A 249 10.01 11.92 27.71
CA ALA A 249 9.28 12.29 28.91
C ALA A 249 7.85 12.78 28.59
N LEU A 250 7.25 12.34 27.48
CA LEU A 250 5.93 12.79 27.05
C LEU A 250 4.86 12.34 28.04
N SER A 251 4.11 13.29 28.58
CA SER A 251 2.97 13.01 29.47
C SER A 251 1.61 13.04 28.76
N LEU A 252 1.52 13.84 27.69
CA LEU A 252 0.31 14.10 26.90
C LEU A 252 0.69 14.24 25.42
N LEU A 253 -0.29 13.97 24.54
CA LEU A 253 -0.21 14.25 23.10
C LEU A 253 -1.19 15.38 22.74
N PRO A 254 -0.80 16.34 21.88
CA PRO A 254 -1.72 17.36 21.40
C PRO A 254 -2.81 16.74 20.51
N ALA A 255 -4.03 17.27 20.56
CA ALA A 255 -5.15 16.83 19.73
C ALA A 255 -4.84 16.98 18.22
N GLU A 256 -4.06 17.99 17.88
CA GLU A 256 -3.61 18.31 16.52
C GLU A 256 -2.82 17.17 15.85
N ILE A 257 -2.27 16.23 16.61
CA ILE A 257 -1.58 15.06 16.06
C ILE A 257 -2.49 14.26 15.12
N GLY A 258 -3.81 14.26 15.35
CA GLY A 258 -4.81 13.63 14.49
C GLY A 258 -4.86 14.18 13.05
N SER A 259 -4.28 15.37 12.81
CA SER A 259 -4.23 15.98 11.47
C SER A 259 -3.18 15.36 10.55
N LEU A 260 -2.29 14.49 11.06
CA LEU A 260 -1.21 13.85 10.31
C LEU A 260 -1.73 12.67 9.46
N THR A 261 -2.56 12.97 8.47
CA THR A 261 -3.31 11.96 7.69
C THR A 261 -2.47 10.93 6.94
N GLN A 262 -1.18 11.22 6.68
CA GLN A 262 -0.24 10.32 6.01
C GLN A 262 0.54 9.42 6.98
N LEU A 263 0.46 9.67 8.29
CA LEU A 263 1.27 8.96 9.28
C LEU A 263 0.94 7.46 9.25
N GLY A 264 1.96 6.65 8.99
CA GLY A 264 1.85 5.19 8.89
C GLY A 264 2.48 4.48 10.09
N THR A 265 3.59 5.00 10.59
CA THR A 265 4.28 4.45 11.76
C THR A 265 4.39 5.52 12.83
N PHE A 266 3.85 5.23 14.01
CA PHE A 266 3.97 6.11 15.17
C PHE A 266 4.51 5.33 16.37
N ASP A 267 5.73 5.64 16.76
CA ASP A 267 6.40 5.00 17.90
C ASP A 267 6.48 5.97 19.09
N LEU A 268 5.75 5.61 20.15
CA LEU A 268 5.63 6.35 21.41
C LEU A 268 6.13 5.52 22.60
N HIS A 269 6.86 4.44 22.35
CA HIS A 269 7.26 3.51 23.39
C HIS A 269 8.08 4.18 24.51
N SER A 270 7.97 3.71 25.75
CA SER A 270 8.80 4.21 26.87
C SER A 270 8.67 5.73 27.09
N ASN A 271 7.43 6.19 27.27
CA ASN A 271 7.07 7.56 27.63
C ASN A 271 6.22 7.55 28.92
N GLN A 272 5.61 8.68 29.29
CA GLN A 272 4.79 8.84 30.49
C GLN A 272 3.31 9.10 30.15
N LEU A 273 2.84 8.65 28.98
CA LEU A 273 1.47 8.91 28.51
C LEU A 273 0.45 8.25 29.43
N LYS A 274 -0.50 9.06 29.91
CA LYS A 274 -1.63 8.59 30.74
C LYS A 274 -2.84 8.18 29.91
N GLU A 275 -3.00 8.81 28.76
CA GLU A 275 -4.08 8.59 27.81
C GLU A 275 -3.58 8.74 26.37
N TYR A 276 -4.34 8.16 25.45
CA TYR A 276 -4.19 8.39 24.01
C TYR A 276 -5.38 9.25 23.56
N PRO A 277 -5.17 10.42 22.95
CA PRO A 277 -6.25 11.34 22.62
C PRO A 277 -7.18 10.75 21.55
N VAL A 278 -8.48 11.06 21.65
CA VAL A 278 -9.50 10.54 20.73
C VAL A 278 -9.24 11.04 19.31
N GLU A 279 -8.75 12.27 19.15
CA GLU A 279 -8.44 12.88 17.87
C GLU A 279 -7.34 12.11 17.12
N ALA A 280 -6.38 11.51 17.83
CA ALA A 280 -5.35 10.67 17.22
C ALA A 280 -5.90 9.34 16.68
N CYS A 281 -7.10 8.93 17.07
CA CYS A 281 -7.77 7.75 16.51
C CYS A 281 -8.23 7.96 15.06
N SER A 282 -8.22 9.20 14.55
CA SER A 282 -8.49 9.51 13.14
C SER A 282 -7.30 9.19 12.21
N LEU A 283 -6.14 8.89 12.78
CA LEU A 283 -4.92 8.57 12.03
C LEU A 283 -5.03 7.23 11.28
N ARG A 284 -4.37 7.18 10.12
CA ARG A 284 -4.29 5.98 9.26
C ARG A 284 -3.02 5.16 9.51
N LEU A 285 -2.71 4.94 10.79
CA LEU A 285 -1.53 4.18 11.21
C LEU A 285 -1.60 2.71 10.75
N SER A 286 -0.44 2.16 10.38
CA SER A 286 -0.17 0.73 10.20
C SER A 286 0.47 0.13 11.45
N VAL A 287 1.38 0.88 12.10
CA VAL A 287 2.08 0.48 13.32
C VAL A 287 1.94 1.58 14.37
N LEU A 288 1.49 1.21 15.56
CA LEU A 288 1.42 2.07 16.74
C LEU A 288 2.05 1.33 17.93
N ASP A 289 3.16 1.87 18.43
CA ASP A 289 3.80 1.37 19.65
C ASP A 289 3.52 2.33 20.81
N LEU A 290 2.75 1.86 21.79
CA LEU A 290 2.42 2.56 23.03
C LEU A 290 3.01 1.85 24.25
N SER A 291 3.93 0.91 24.05
CA SER A 291 4.50 0.10 25.14
C SER A 291 5.25 0.95 26.17
N ASN A 292 5.35 0.43 27.40
CA ASN A 292 6.04 1.08 28.52
C ASN A 292 5.60 2.53 28.75
N ASN A 293 4.28 2.77 28.77
CA ASN A 293 3.69 4.05 29.15
C ASN A 293 2.92 3.92 30.47
N SER A 294 2.18 4.96 30.85
CA SER A 294 1.32 4.98 32.04
C SER A 294 -0.16 4.84 31.69
N LEU A 295 -0.49 4.19 30.58
CA LEU A 295 -1.87 4.05 30.09
C LEU A 295 -2.68 3.12 31.02
N SER A 296 -3.81 3.63 31.52
CA SER A 296 -4.76 2.83 32.31
C SER A 296 -5.85 2.17 31.45
N GLY A 297 -6.06 2.70 30.26
CA GLY A 297 -7.02 2.26 29.27
C GLY A 297 -6.77 2.90 27.92
N LEU A 298 -7.61 2.56 26.96
CA LEU A 298 -7.60 3.10 25.61
C LEU A 298 -8.98 3.65 25.25
N PRO A 299 -9.06 4.73 24.46
CA PRO A 299 -10.33 5.16 23.86
C PRO A 299 -10.90 4.05 22.96
N ALA A 300 -12.22 3.91 22.95
CA ALA A 300 -12.90 2.88 22.16
C ALA A 300 -12.76 3.13 20.65
N GLU A 301 -12.53 4.39 20.28
CA GLU A 301 -12.32 4.94 18.95
C GLU A 301 -11.07 4.39 18.27
N ILE A 302 -10.07 3.89 19.01
CA ILE A 302 -8.95 3.12 18.42
C ILE A 302 -9.49 1.91 17.64
N GLY A 303 -10.62 1.34 18.05
CA GLY A 303 -11.30 0.26 17.33
C GLY A 303 -11.75 0.64 15.90
N LEU A 304 -11.79 1.92 15.55
CA LEU A 304 -12.10 2.45 14.22
C LEU A 304 -10.86 2.59 13.30
N MET A 305 -9.66 2.37 13.84
CA MET A 305 -8.39 2.45 13.09
C MET A 305 -8.19 1.20 12.21
N ASN A 306 -8.89 1.16 11.08
CA ASN A 306 -8.95 -0.01 10.19
C ASN A 306 -7.63 -0.36 9.49
N THR A 307 -6.70 0.59 9.44
CA THR A 307 -5.36 0.42 8.84
C THR A 307 -4.36 -0.19 9.81
N LEU A 308 -4.67 -0.23 11.11
CA LEU A 308 -3.72 -0.59 12.16
C LEU A 308 -3.48 -2.10 12.19
N ARG A 309 -2.28 -2.50 11.77
CA ARG A 309 -1.85 -3.90 11.69
C ARG A 309 -1.16 -4.37 12.96
N LYS A 310 -0.44 -3.45 13.63
CA LYS A 310 0.34 -3.75 14.83
C LYS A 310 0.13 -2.66 15.87
N LEU A 311 -0.45 -3.07 17.00
CA LEU A 311 -0.61 -2.24 18.20
C LEU A 311 0.12 -2.92 19.36
N ILE A 312 1.10 -2.24 19.96
CA ILE A 312 1.89 -2.75 21.08
C ILE A 312 1.55 -1.95 22.34
N LEU A 313 1.17 -2.66 23.42
CA LEU A 313 0.69 -2.06 24.68
C LEU A 313 1.39 -2.61 25.93
N THR A 314 2.35 -3.51 25.75
CA THR A 314 3.06 -4.17 26.85
C THR A 314 3.71 -3.15 27.78
N GLY A 315 3.77 -3.44 29.09
CA GLY A 315 4.39 -2.53 30.06
C GLY A 315 3.54 -1.32 30.47
N ASN A 316 2.24 -1.29 30.14
CA ASN A 316 1.29 -0.31 30.66
C ASN A 316 0.46 -0.87 31.83
N PRO A 317 0.05 -0.04 32.80
CA PRO A 317 -0.86 -0.44 33.88
C PRO A 317 -2.32 -0.54 33.39
N MET A 318 -2.59 -1.39 32.39
CA MET A 318 -3.90 -1.56 31.76
C MET A 318 -4.92 -2.17 32.73
N ARG A 319 -5.72 -1.32 33.39
CA ARG A 319 -6.75 -1.76 34.36
C ARG A 319 -8.07 -2.13 33.69
N THR A 320 -8.36 -1.52 32.54
CA THR A 320 -9.64 -1.64 31.83
C THR A 320 -9.69 -2.80 30.84
N LEU A 321 -8.53 -3.37 30.48
CA LEU A 321 -8.40 -4.46 29.50
C LEU A 321 -7.89 -5.73 30.15
N ARG A 322 -8.42 -6.90 29.73
CA ARG A 322 -7.88 -8.20 30.14
C ARG A 322 -6.48 -8.40 29.56
N SER A 323 -5.59 -9.02 30.34
CA SER A 323 -4.21 -9.30 29.91
C SER A 323 -4.10 -10.06 28.58
N SER A 324 -5.04 -10.98 28.30
CA SER A 324 -5.08 -11.73 27.03
C SER A 324 -5.35 -10.86 25.80
N LEU A 325 -6.04 -9.72 25.95
CA LEU A 325 -6.27 -8.76 24.87
C LEU A 325 -5.07 -7.83 24.67
N VAL A 326 -4.37 -7.49 25.76
CA VAL A 326 -3.16 -6.64 25.73
C VAL A 326 -2.00 -7.34 25.02
N HIS A 327 -1.83 -8.64 25.24
CA HIS A 327 -0.77 -9.45 24.61
C HIS A 327 -1.26 -10.22 23.36
N GLY A 328 -2.54 -10.08 23.02
CA GLY A 328 -3.19 -10.79 21.93
C GLY A 328 -2.96 -10.14 20.56
N PRO A 329 -3.52 -10.75 19.48
CA PRO A 329 -3.43 -10.19 18.15
C PRO A 329 -4.23 -8.88 18.05
N THR A 330 -3.63 -7.85 17.43
CA THR A 330 -4.23 -6.51 17.29
C THR A 330 -5.69 -6.51 16.80
N PRO A 331 -6.09 -7.32 15.78
CA PRO A 331 -7.49 -7.33 15.32
C PRO A 331 -8.51 -7.72 16.40
N ALA A 332 -8.15 -8.61 17.33
CA ALA A 332 -9.04 -9.03 18.41
C ALA A 332 -9.28 -7.90 19.41
N LEU A 333 -8.22 -7.14 19.74
CA LEU A 333 -8.32 -5.96 20.59
C LEU A 333 -9.14 -4.85 19.91
N LEU A 334 -8.90 -4.57 18.63
CA LEU A 334 -9.67 -3.57 17.89
C LEU A 334 -11.16 -3.92 17.83
N LYS A 335 -11.50 -5.19 17.62
CA LYS A 335 -12.88 -5.67 17.66
C LYS A 335 -13.51 -5.47 19.04
N TYR A 336 -12.78 -5.76 20.11
CA TYR A 336 -13.25 -5.54 21.48
C TYR A 336 -13.52 -4.05 21.76
N LEU A 337 -12.59 -3.16 21.42
CA LEU A 337 -12.75 -1.72 21.61
C LEU A 337 -13.95 -1.17 20.82
N ARG A 338 -14.12 -1.61 19.57
CA ARG A 338 -15.26 -1.23 18.72
C ARG A 338 -16.62 -1.61 19.34
N SER A 339 -16.70 -2.74 20.05
CA SER A 339 -17.94 -3.16 20.72
C SER A 339 -18.31 -2.33 21.96
N ARG A 340 -17.44 -1.41 22.39
CA ARG A 340 -17.63 -0.56 23.58
C ARG A 340 -18.08 0.87 23.24
N LEU A 341 -18.20 1.20 21.96
CA LEU A 341 -18.74 2.49 21.51
C LEU A 341 -20.27 2.54 21.81
N PRO A 342 -20.82 3.68 22.27
CA PRO A 342 -22.23 3.81 22.60
C PRO A 342 -23.14 3.46 21.42
N THR A 343 -24.14 2.61 21.67
CA THR A 343 -25.10 2.11 20.66
C THR A 343 -26.15 3.13 20.22
N ASP A 344 -26.11 4.38 20.70
CA ASP A 344 -27.08 5.42 20.31
C ASP A 344 -26.69 6.19 19.03
N GLU A 345 -25.54 5.88 18.42
CA GLU A 345 -25.15 6.41 17.10
C GLU A 345 -25.28 5.39 15.96
N GLU A 346 -25.94 4.24 16.18
CA GLU A 346 -26.18 3.24 15.14
C GLU A 346 -27.22 3.64 14.08
N SER A 347 -27.81 4.84 14.16
CA SER A 347 -28.63 5.41 13.07
C SER A 347 -27.97 6.58 12.32
N ALA A 348 -26.91 7.20 12.87
CA ALA A 348 -26.22 8.33 12.24
C ALA A 348 -24.81 7.94 11.72
N ALA A 349 -24.03 7.19 12.50
CA ALA A 349 -22.70 6.73 12.09
C ALA A 349 -22.78 5.70 10.95
N THR A 350 -23.82 4.87 10.95
CA THR A 350 -24.10 3.91 9.87
C THR A 350 -24.53 4.61 8.58
N THR A 351 -24.97 5.86 8.65
CA THR A 351 -25.38 6.67 7.48
C THR A 351 -24.19 7.48 6.96
N ALA A 352 -23.36 8.04 7.84
CA ALA A 352 -22.12 8.74 7.48
C ALA A 352 -21.00 7.80 6.98
N VAL A 353 -20.83 6.61 7.57
CA VAL A 353 -19.90 5.57 7.08
C VAL A 353 -20.40 4.98 5.76
N LYS A 354 -21.72 4.84 5.58
CA LYS A 354 -22.29 4.46 4.28
C LYS A 354 -22.09 5.57 3.25
N GLU A 355 -22.29 6.84 3.59
CA GLU A 355 -22.02 7.99 2.70
C GLU A 355 -20.53 8.12 2.33
N ASP A 356 -19.59 7.91 3.24
CA ASP A 356 -18.15 8.00 2.93
C ASP A 356 -17.66 6.82 2.08
N VAL A 357 -18.13 5.60 2.36
CA VAL A 357 -17.85 4.41 1.52
C VAL A 357 -18.51 4.54 0.14
N VAL A 358 -19.73 5.07 0.09
CA VAL A 358 -20.45 5.37 -1.15
C VAL A 358 -19.72 6.44 -1.96
N THR A 359 -19.27 7.54 -1.34
CA THR A 359 -18.55 8.63 -2.00
C THR A 359 -17.18 8.16 -2.49
N ARG A 360 -16.52 7.27 -1.74
CA ARG A 360 -15.26 6.65 -2.15
C ARG A 360 -15.44 5.68 -3.31
N ALA A 361 -16.48 4.85 -3.30
CA ALA A 361 -16.81 3.97 -4.41
C ALA A 361 -17.21 4.76 -5.67
N ALA A 362 -17.93 5.88 -5.53
CA ALA A 362 -18.26 6.80 -6.61
C ALA A 362 -17.01 7.51 -7.19
N ARG A 363 -15.98 7.78 -6.38
CA ARG A 363 -14.70 8.32 -6.89
C ARG A 363 -13.84 7.26 -7.58
N LEU A 364 -13.82 6.03 -7.05
CA LEU A 364 -13.08 4.91 -7.64
C LEU A 364 -13.72 4.42 -8.95
N SER A 365 -15.03 4.54 -9.10
CA SER A 365 -15.74 4.17 -10.32
C SER A 365 -15.42 5.11 -11.50
N ILE A 366 -15.06 6.37 -11.24
CA ILE A 366 -14.62 7.31 -12.31
C ILE A 366 -13.34 6.79 -13.00
N ALA A 367 -12.42 6.19 -12.24
CA ALA A 367 -11.16 5.68 -12.79
C ALA A 367 -11.29 4.26 -13.36
N SER A 368 -12.12 3.41 -12.76
CA SER A 368 -12.21 1.98 -13.09
C SER A 368 -13.38 1.60 -13.99
N LYS A 369 -14.36 2.49 -14.19
CA LYS A 369 -15.68 2.21 -14.81
C LYS A 369 -16.51 1.14 -14.08
N ASP A 370 -16.03 0.66 -12.94
CA ASP A 370 -16.66 -0.35 -12.10
C ASP A 370 -17.08 0.29 -10.77
N LEU A 371 -18.37 0.19 -10.45
CA LEU A 371 -18.94 0.66 -9.20
C LEU A 371 -19.37 -0.55 -8.34
N SER A 372 -18.71 -0.77 -7.21
CA SER A 372 -19.11 -1.81 -6.25
C SER A 372 -19.46 -1.20 -4.90
N LEU A 373 -20.69 -1.46 -4.47
CA LEU A 373 -21.29 -1.08 -3.18
C LEU A 373 -21.84 -2.31 -2.46
N ALA A 374 -21.25 -3.47 -2.69
CA ALA A 374 -21.75 -4.73 -2.16
C ALA A 374 -21.60 -4.83 -0.63
N GLY A 375 -22.61 -5.37 0.07
CA GLY A 375 -22.53 -5.70 1.49
C GLY A 375 -22.58 -4.51 2.45
N LEU A 376 -23.00 -3.34 2.00
CA LEU A 376 -23.00 -2.10 2.79
C LEU A 376 -24.29 -1.89 3.60
N GLY A 377 -25.28 -2.78 3.46
CA GLY A 377 -26.58 -2.65 4.14
C GLY A 377 -27.36 -1.41 3.72
N LEU A 378 -27.27 -1.00 2.46
CA LEU A 378 -27.98 0.16 1.90
C LEU A 378 -29.48 -0.13 1.76
N GLY A 379 -30.35 0.78 2.20
CA GLY A 379 -31.81 0.70 1.96
C GLY A 379 -32.23 1.32 0.62
N ALA A 380 -31.49 2.33 0.17
CA ALA A 380 -31.60 2.96 -1.13
C ALA A 380 -30.20 3.37 -1.60
N VAL A 381 -30.02 3.58 -2.91
CA VAL A 381 -28.74 4.02 -3.47
C VAL A 381 -28.76 5.55 -3.60
N PRO A 382 -27.80 6.28 -2.98
CA PRO A 382 -27.72 7.74 -3.08
C PRO A 382 -27.63 8.25 -4.53
N SER A 383 -28.31 9.36 -4.84
CA SER A 383 -28.40 9.89 -6.22
C SER A 383 -27.07 10.47 -6.70
N GLU A 384 -26.20 10.86 -5.77
CA GLU A 384 -24.90 11.49 -6.00
C GLU A 384 -23.88 10.57 -6.69
N ILE A 385 -24.09 9.25 -6.61
CA ILE A 385 -23.20 8.24 -7.23
C ILE A 385 -23.35 8.21 -8.75
N TRP A 386 -24.53 8.55 -9.26
CA TRP A 386 -24.88 8.44 -10.68
C TRP A 386 -24.37 9.60 -11.55
N LYS A 387 -23.48 10.45 -11.01
CA LYS A 387 -22.87 11.58 -11.74
C LYS A 387 -21.96 11.13 -12.89
N SER A 388 -21.43 9.91 -12.84
CA SER A 388 -20.66 9.32 -13.94
C SER A 388 -21.56 8.43 -14.79
N THR A 389 -21.76 8.80 -16.05
CA THR A 389 -22.57 8.03 -17.03
C THR A 389 -21.79 6.93 -17.75
N ASP A 390 -20.46 6.85 -17.52
CA ASP A 390 -19.53 5.98 -18.25
C ASP A 390 -19.24 4.65 -17.54
N ILE A 391 -20.06 4.30 -16.55
CA ILE A 391 -19.93 3.08 -15.74
C ILE A 391 -20.34 1.86 -16.56
N THR A 392 -19.47 0.85 -16.61
CA THR A 392 -19.67 -0.42 -17.34
C THR A 392 -20.15 -1.54 -16.43
N LYS A 393 -19.86 -1.49 -15.13
CA LYS A 393 -20.31 -2.50 -14.17
C LYS A 393 -20.78 -1.89 -12.86
N VAL A 394 -21.92 -2.37 -12.37
CA VAL A 394 -22.51 -1.96 -11.09
C VAL A 394 -22.81 -3.20 -10.25
N ASP A 395 -22.25 -3.24 -9.04
CA ASP A 395 -22.50 -4.27 -8.04
C ASP A 395 -23.10 -3.68 -6.77
N LEU A 396 -24.38 -3.96 -6.55
CA LEU A 396 -25.17 -3.53 -5.39
C LEU A 396 -25.58 -4.74 -4.52
N SER A 397 -24.87 -5.87 -4.63
CA SER A 397 -25.28 -7.11 -3.97
C SER A 397 -25.21 -7.06 -2.43
N GLY A 398 -26.01 -7.86 -1.75
CA GLY A 398 -25.96 -7.99 -0.28
C GLY A 398 -26.36 -6.71 0.47
N ASN A 399 -27.27 -5.92 -0.08
CA ASN A 399 -27.84 -4.73 0.55
C ASN A 399 -29.30 -4.99 0.95
N SER A 400 -30.02 -3.93 1.35
CA SER A 400 -31.46 -3.96 1.72
C SER A 400 -32.30 -3.12 0.74
N ILE A 401 -31.91 -3.09 -0.54
CA ILE A 401 -32.56 -2.26 -1.57
C ILE A 401 -33.92 -2.85 -1.95
N GLU A 402 -34.98 -2.05 -1.89
CA GLU A 402 -36.34 -2.45 -2.30
C GLU A 402 -36.70 -2.01 -3.72
N GLU A 403 -36.23 -0.84 -4.13
CA GLU A 403 -36.48 -0.24 -5.45
C GLU A 403 -35.19 0.28 -6.07
N LEU A 404 -35.08 0.17 -7.39
CA LEU A 404 -33.93 0.70 -8.11
C LEU A 404 -34.09 2.20 -8.37
N PRO A 405 -33.00 3.00 -8.23
CA PRO A 405 -33.04 4.42 -8.52
C PRO A 405 -33.36 4.68 -10.00
N CYS A 406 -34.05 5.78 -10.30
CA CYS A 406 -34.42 6.12 -11.68
C CYS A 406 -33.20 6.60 -12.50
N GLU A 407 -32.16 7.08 -11.81
CA GLU A 407 -30.89 7.55 -12.37
C GLU A 407 -30.09 6.45 -13.07
N LEU A 408 -30.31 5.17 -12.71
CA LEU A 408 -29.72 4.00 -13.39
C LEU A 408 -30.05 3.97 -14.89
N ARG A 409 -31.15 4.60 -15.30
CA ARG A 409 -31.56 4.73 -16.71
C ARG A 409 -30.61 5.58 -17.54
N SER A 410 -29.81 6.42 -16.90
CA SER A 410 -28.83 7.29 -17.56
C SER A 410 -27.49 6.60 -17.84
N CYS A 411 -27.25 5.42 -17.24
CA CYS A 411 -26.01 4.64 -17.41
C CYS A 411 -26.04 3.79 -18.69
N VAL A 412 -26.12 4.43 -19.86
CA VAL A 412 -26.26 3.75 -21.17
C VAL A 412 -25.09 2.85 -21.54
N SER A 413 -23.92 3.04 -20.90
CA SER A 413 -22.71 2.23 -21.09
C SER A 413 -22.67 0.96 -20.24
N LEU A 414 -23.68 0.70 -19.40
CA LEU A 414 -23.66 -0.40 -18.44
C LEU A 414 -23.76 -1.78 -19.14
N GLU A 415 -22.78 -2.63 -18.85
CA GLU A 415 -22.66 -4.00 -19.36
C GLU A 415 -23.03 -5.04 -18.31
N ALA A 416 -22.80 -4.76 -17.01
CA ALA A 416 -23.08 -5.71 -15.94
C ALA A 416 -23.78 -5.05 -14.74
N LEU A 417 -24.92 -5.62 -14.33
CA LEU A 417 -25.71 -5.17 -13.19
C LEU A 417 -25.95 -6.33 -12.22
N ILE A 418 -25.36 -6.23 -11.02
CA ILE A 418 -25.42 -7.25 -9.97
C ILE A 418 -26.26 -6.71 -8.82
N LEU A 419 -27.42 -7.32 -8.59
CA LEU A 419 -28.42 -6.94 -7.60
C LEU A 419 -28.72 -8.06 -6.59
N SER A 420 -27.86 -9.09 -6.57
CA SER A 420 -28.00 -10.30 -5.75
C SER A 420 -28.25 -10.00 -4.27
N LYS A 421 -29.12 -10.79 -3.61
CA LYS A 421 -29.40 -10.73 -2.15
C LYS A 421 -29.82 -9.33 -1.67
N ASN A 422 -30.85 -8.77 -2.31
CA ASN A 422 -31.52 -7.53 -1.90
C ASN A 422 -32.99 -7.81 -1.53
N LYS A 423 -33.81 -6.76 -1.40
CA LYS A 423 -35.24 -6.83 -1.07
C LYS A 423 -36.13 -6.38 -2.25
N ILE A 424 -35.65 -6.54 -3.49
CA ILE A 424 -36.36 -6.08 -4.70
C ILE A 424 -37.61 -6.93 -4.91
N LYS A 425 -38.77 -6.28 -4.98
CA LYS A 425 -40.09 -6.94 -5.09
C LYS A 425 -40.65 -6.96 -6.52
N GLU A 426 -40.29 -5.99 -7.34
CA GLU A 426 -40.86 -5.79 -8.68
C GLU A 426 -39.80 -5.95 -9.77
N TRP A 427 -40.20 -6.46 -10.95
CA TRP A 427 -39.30 -6.58 -12.10
C TRP A 427 -38.89 -5.20 -12.64
N PRO A 428 -37.59 -4.91 -12.81
CA PRO A 428 -37.12 -3.57 -13.17
C PRO A 428 -37.23 -3.26 -14.69
N ALA A 429 -38.40 -3.49 -15.28
CA ALA A 429 -38.65 -3.33 -16.73
C ALA A 429 -38.17 -1.99 -17.27
N ALA A 430 -38.46 -0.93 -16.54
CA ALA A 430 -38.22 0.44 -16.98
C ALA A 430 -36.73 0.84 -16.92
N VAL A 431 -35.92 0.18 -16.09
CA VAL A 431 -34.46 0.34 -16.06
C VAL A 431 -33.85 -0.48 -17.20
N LEU A 432 -34.27 -1.74 -17.35
CA LEU A 432 -33.76 -2.63 -18.40
C LEU A 432 -34.02 -2.07 -19.81
N ALA A 433 -35.17 -1.44 -20.04
CA ALA A 433 -35.49 -0.79 -21.32
C ALA A 433 -34.54 0.38 -21.68
N SER A 434 -33.84 0.95 -20.71
CA SER A 434 -32.90 2.06 -20.89
C SER A 434 -31.43 1.61 -20.95
N LEU A 435 -31.14 0.30 -20.86
CA LEU A 435 -29.78 -0.25 -20.81
C LEU A 435 -29.48 -1.14 -22.04
N PRO A 436 -29.18 -0.55 -23.21
CA PRO A 436 -29.07 -1.29 -24.47
C PRO A 436 -27.83 -2.19 -24.57
N ARG A 437 -26.84 -2.00 -23.68
CA ARG A 437 -25.55 -2.73 -23.66
C ARG A 437 -25.46 -3.78 -22.57
N LEU A 438 -26.53 -4.02 -21.82
CA LEU A 438 -26.49 -4.92 -20.67
C LEU A 438 -26.27 -6.37 -21.13
N LEU A 439 -25.13 -6.94 -20.72
CA LEU A 439 -24.70 -8.32 -21.00
C LEU A 439 -24.92 -9.24 -19.79
N CYS A 440 -24.87 -8.72 -18.56
CA CYS A 440 -24.98 -9.51 -17.35
C CYS A 440 -25.99 -8.91 -16.37
N LEU A 441 -26.96 -9.72 -15.94
CA LEU A 441 -27.95 -9.37 -14.93
C LEU A 441 -28.04 -10.46 -13.87
N LYS A 442 -27.77 -10.08 -12.61
CA LYS A 442 -27.93 -10.99 -11.46
C LYS A 442 -28.95 -10.43 -10.49
N LEU A 443 -30.02 -11.19 -10.26
CA LEU A 443 -31.14 -10.85 -9.39
C LEU A 443 -31.39 -11.91 -8.32
N ASP A 444 -30.47 -12.86 -8.14
CA ASP A 444 -30.64 -13.98 -7.21
C ASP A 444 -30.90 -13.53 -5.77
N GLY A 445 -31.70 -14.28 -5.03
CA GLY A 445 -32.00 -14.02 -3.63
C GLY A 445 -32.82 -12.74 -3.40
N ASN A 446 -33.57 -12.26 -4.38
CA ASN A 446 -34.55 -11.18 -4.23
C ASN A 446 -36.00 -11.73 -4.15
N PRO A 447 -36.89 -11.12 -3.36
CA PRO A 447 -38.30 -11.53 -3.24
C PRO A 447 -39.18 -11.00 -4.39
N LEU A 448 -38.82 -11.27 -5.65
CA LEU A 448 -39.58 -10.81 -6.82
C LEU A 448 -40.98 -11.43 -6.87
N ARG A 449 -42.02 -10.60 -7.01
CA ARG A 449 -43.42 -11.04 -7.07
C ARG A 449 -43.78 -11.70 -8.40
N LYS A 450 -43.43 -11.06 -9.52
CA LYS A 450 -43.73 -11.55 -10.87
C LYS A 450 -42.80 -10.93 -11.91
N ILE A 451 -42.33 -11.75 -12.86
CA ILE A 451 -41.67 -11.33 -14.08
C ILE A 451 -42.75 -11.25 -15.19
N PRO A 452 -42.94 -10.09 -15.84
CA PRO A 452 -43.84 -9.96 -16.98
C PRO A 452 -43.46 -10.90 -18.13
N SER A 453 -44.44 -11.37 -18.91
CA SER A 453 -44.21 -12.30 -20.02
C SER A 453 -43.30 -11.72 -21.13
N ASP A 454 -43.30 -10.41 -21.30
CA ASP A 454 -42.44 -9.64 -22.19
C ASP A 454 -41.21 -9.04 -21.47
N GLY A 455 -41.00 -9.37 -20.20
CA GLY A 455 -40.01 -8.73 -19.33
C GLY A 455 -38.56 -8.84 -19.83
N PHE A 456 -38.25 -9.90 -20.59
CA PHE A 456 -36.92 -10.14 -21.17
C PHE A 456 -36.68 -9.43 -22.50
N ARG A 457 -37.73 -8.92 -23.17
CA ARG A 457 -37.63 -8.32 -24.51
C ARG A 457 -36.71 -7.09 -24.53
N ALA A 458 -36.71 -6.33 -23.44
CA ALA A 458 -35.88 -5.15 -23.25
C ALA A 458 -34.39 -5.46 -23.09
N ALA A 459 -34.02 -6.71 -22.78
CA ALA A 459 -32.66 -7.11 -22.41
C ALA A 459 -32.09 -8.17 -23.38
N SER A 460 -32.35 -8.02 -24.68
CA SER A 460 -32.03 -9.02 -25.73
C SER A 460 -30.54 -9.31 -25.94
N LYS A 461 -29.65 -8.48 -25.38
CA LYS A 461 -28.19 -8.63 -25.41
C LYS A 461 -27.60 -9.36 -24.21
N LEU A 462 -28.43 -9.82 -23.27
CA LEU A 462 -27.95 -10.56 -22.11
C LEU A 462 -27.26 -11.86 -22.52
N GLN A 463 -26.06 -12.04 -22.00
CA GLN A 463 -25.25 -13.26 -22.06
C GLN A 463 -25.31 -14.04 -20.74
N ILE A 464 -25.49 -13.35 -19.60
CA ILE A 464 -25.55 -13.97 -18.27
C ILE A 464 -26.81 -13.49 -17.55
N LEU A 465 -27.62 -14.45 -17.09
CA LEU A 465 -28.83 -14.19 -16.32
C LEU A 465 -28.92 -15.11 -15.10
N ASP A 466 -29.00 -14.51 -13.91
CA ASP A 466 -29.23 -15.24 -12.66
C ASP A 466 -30.52 -14.76 -11.97
N LEU A 467 -31.51 -15.65 -11.86
CA LEU A 467 -32.80 -15.40 -11.21
C LEU A 467 -32.99 -16.29 -9.97
N SER A 468 -31.94 -16.95 -9.50
CA SER A 468 -32.02 -18.00 -8.49
C SER A 468 -32.71 -17.53 -7.20
N GLY A 469 -33.61 -18.32 -6.64
CA GLY A 469 -34.26 -18.01 -5.36
C GLY A 469 -35.33 -16.91 -5.41
N THR A 470 -35.74 -16.45 -6.59
CA THR A 470 -36.88 -15.50 -6.76
C THR A 470 -38.25 -16.23 -6.80
N SER A 471 -38.52 -17.10 -5.81
CA SER A 471 -39.59 -18.10 -5.84
C SER A 471 -40.98 -17.54 -6.24
N GLY A 472 -41.64 -18.14 -7.24
CA GLY A 472 -42.99 -17.74 -7.70
C GLY A 472 -43.02 -16.65 -8.79
N SER A 473 -41.86 -16.17 -9.25
CA SER A 473 -41.77 -15.03 -10.15
C SER A 473 -41.80 -15.35 -11.66
N LEU A 474 -41.39 -16.57 -12.06
CA LEU A 474 -41.37 -16.96 -13.47
C LEU A 474 -42.79 -17.01 -14.06
N PRO A 475 -43.04 -16.42 -15.25
CA PRO A 475 -44.32 -16.57 -15.93
C PRO A 475 -44.50 -18.02 -16.42
N GLU A 476 -45.74 -18.44 -16.64
CA GLU A 476 -46.06 -19.80 -17.13
C GLU A 476 -45.32 -20.14 -18.44
N ASN A 477 -45.19 -19.16 -19.34
CA ASN A 477 -44.43 -19.26 -20.58
C ASN A 477 -43.34 -18.18 -20.60
N PRO A 478 -42.13 -18.44 -20.05
CA PRO A 478 -41.06 -17.48 -20.04
C PRO A 478 -40.44 -17.34 -21.42
N ALA A 479 -40.52 -16.13 -21.99
CA ALA A 479 -40.02 -15.81 -23.33
C ALA A 479 -38.48 -15.72 -23.39
N PHE A 480 -37.77 -16.75 -22.94
CA PHE A 480 -36.32 -16.86 -23.03
C PHE A 480 -35.82 -16.80 -24.48
N SER A 481 -36.65 -17.15 -25.45
CA SER A 481 -36.37 -16.96 -26.89
C SER A 481 -36.04 -15.51 -27.27
N SER A 482 -36.41 -14.53 -26.42
CA SER A 482 -36.04 -13.12 -26.57
C SER A 482 -34.58 -12.81 -26.22
N LEU A 483 -33.81 -13.79 -25.72
CA LEU A 483 -32.42 -13.67 -25.26
C LEU A 483 -31.47 -14.56 -26.10
N PRO A 484 -31.34 -14.32 -27.42
CA PRO A 484 -30.61 -15.23 -28.33
C PRO A 484 -29.10 -15.34 -28.05
N GLU A 485 -28.52 -14.35 -27.34
CA GLU A 485 -27.10 -14.29 -27.00
C GLU A 485 -26.79 -14.91 -25.63
N LEU A 486 -27.78 -15.52 -24.96
CA LEU A 486 -27.62 -16.05 -23.60
C LEU A 486 -26.67 -17.26 -23.56
N GLN A 487 -25.63 -17.15 -22.74
CA GLN A 487 -24.59 -18.17 -22.52
C GLN A 487 -24.69 -18.82 -21.15
N GLU A 488 -25.14 -18.10 -20.12
CA GLU A 488 -25.28 -18.61 -18.77
C GLU A 488 -26.66 -18.29 -18.19
N LEU A 489 -27.36 -19.33 -17.74
CA LEU A 489 -28.68 -19.22 -17.14
C LEU A 489 -28.74 -19.98 -15.82
N TYR A 490 -29.03 -19.24 -14.75
CA TYR A 490 -29.16 -19.78 -13.39
C TYR A 490 -30.59 -19.58 -12.88
N LEU A 491 -31.25 -20.70 -12.59
CA LEU A 491 -32.64 -20.81 -12.17
C LEU A 491 -32.76 -21.70 -10.93
N ARG A 492 -31.82 -21.59 -9.99
CA ARG A 492 -31.80 -22.43 -8.78
C ARG A 492 -32.92 -22.04 -7.83
N ARG A 493 -33.56 -23.02 -7.17
CA ARG A 493 -34.59 -22.76 -6.14
C ARG A 493 -35.75 -21.89 -6.65
N MET A 494 -36.24 -22.21 -7.83
CA MET A 494 -37.32 -21.49 -8.51
C MET A 494 -38.69 -22.15 -8.38
N GLN A 495 -38.77 -23.33 -7.75
CA GLN A 495 -39.98 -24.17 -7.69
C GLN A 495 -40.48 -24.64 -9.06
N ILE A 496 -39.59 -24.77 -10.04
CA ILE A 496 -39.93 -25.22 -11.39
C ILE A 496 -40.25 -26.72 -11.33
N SER A 497 -41.46 -27.11 -11.76
CA SER A 497 -41.92 -28.50 -11.82
C SER A 497 -41.75 -29.15 -13.19
N THR A 498 -41.90 -28.35 -14.25
CA THR A 498 -41.76 -28.78 -15.65
C THR A 498 -40.62 -28.01 -16.33
N PHE A 499 -39.82 -28.70 -17.13
CA PHE A 499 -38.70 -28.08 -17.84
C PHE A 499 -39.22 -27.03 -18.86
N PRO A 500 -38.73 -25.77 -18.82
CA PRO A 500 -39.15 -24.74 -19.77
C PRO A 500 -38.61 -25.01 -21.18
N LEU A 501 -39.48 -25.38 -22.13
CA LEU A 501 -39.07 -25.77 -23.49
C LEU A 501 -38.45 -24.61 -24.29
N ASP A 502 -38.80 -23.36 -23.99
CA ASP A 502 -38.24 -22.19 -24.67
C ASP A 502 -36.72 -22.05 -24.49
N ILE A 503 -36.14 -22.66 -23.45
CA ILE A 503 -34.68 -22.72 -23.25
C ILE A 503 -33.99 -23.44 -24.42
N MET A 504 -34.68 -24.35 -25.12
CA MET A 504 -34.11 -25.07 -26.27
C MET A 504 -33.79 -24.16 -27.46
N THR A 505 -34.34 -22.95 -27.48
CA THR A 505 -34.03 -21.94 -28.50
C THR A 505 -32.65 -21.29 -28.29
N LEU A 506 -32.04 -21.45 -27.12
CA LEU A 506 -30.80 -20.79 -26.71
C LEU A 506 -29.55 -21.55 -27.20
N GLN A 507 -29.23 -21.40 -28.48
CA GLN A 507 -28.14 -22.14 -29.14
C GLN A 507 -26.73 -21.77 -28.63
N GLN A 508 -26.57 -20.64 -27.94
CA GLN A 508 -25.31 -20.19 -27.35
C GLN A 508 -25.13 -20.61 -25.88
N LEU A 509 -26.11 -21.29 -25.29
CA LEU A 509 -26.13 -21.61 -23.87
C LEU A 509 -25.01 -22.62 -23.53
N ARG A 510 -24.12 -22.20 -22.62
CA ARG A 510 -22.96 -22.96 -22.12
C ARG A 510 -23.18 -23.49 -20.72
N ILE A 511 -23.87 -22.74 -19.87
CA ILE A 511 -24.14 -23.11 -18.48
C ILE A 511 -25.63 -23.01 -18.23
N LEU A 512 -26.23 -24.11 -17.75
CA LEU A 512 -27.61 -24.15 -17.31
C LEU A 512 -27.68 -24.75 -15.90
N ASP A 513 -28.08 -23.93 -14.93
CA ASP A 513 -28.31 -24.38 -13.56
C ASP A 513 -29.81 -24.37 -13.24
N LEU A 514 -30.36 -25.57 -13.06
CA LEU A 514 -31.74 -25.84 -12.66
C LEU A 514 -31.79 -26.56 -11.31
N SER A 515 -30.74 -26.46 -10.50
CA SER A 515 -30.66 -27.17 -9.23
C SER A 515 -31.71 -26.70 -8.21
N GLN A 516 -32.03 -27.55 -7.23
CA GLN A 516 -32.95 -27.22 -6.13
C GLN A 516 -34.35 -26.83 -6.61
N ASN A 517 -34.84 -27.46 -7.67
CA ASN A 517 -36.19 -27.29 -8.19
C ASN A 517 -37.04 -28.54 -7.91
N SER A 518 -38.14 -28.71 -8.62
CA SER A 518 -39.05 -29.86 -8.48
C SER A 518 -39.25 -30.57 -9.83
N LEU A 519 -38.24 -30.54 -10.69
CA LEU A 519 -38.30 -31.15 -12.02
C LEU A 519 -38.46 -32.66 -11.91
N GLN A 520 -39.42 -33.20 -12.65
CA GLN A 520 -39.69 -34.65 -12.70
C GLN A 520 -39.03 -35.36 -13.88
N SER A 521 -38.85 -34.63 -14.99
CA SER A 521 -38.25 -35.13 -16.23
C SER A 521 -37.54 -34.01 -17.00
N ILE A 522 -36.73 -34.40 -17.97
CA ILE A 522 -36.03 -33.52 -18.91
C ILE A 522 -36.43 -33.92 -20.33
N PRO A 523 -36.68 -32.97 -21.24
CA PRO A 523 -37.09 -33.28 -22.61
C PRO A 523 -35.95 -33.93 -23.40
N GLU A 524 -36.28 -34.75 -24.40
CA GLU A 524 -35.30 -35.37 -25.30
C GLU A 524 -34.60 -34.35 -26.21
N SER A 525 -35.25 -33.21 -26.48
CA SER A 525 -34.69 -32.08 -27.21
C SER A 525 -33.54 -31.37 -26.49
N ILE A 526 -33.21 -31.74 -25.24
CA ILE A 526 -32.01 -31.23 -24.56
C ILE A 526 -30.72 -31.49 -25.34
N LYS A 527 -30.72 -32.50 -26.22
CA LYS A 527 -29.63 -32.81 -27.16
C LYS A 527 -29.31 -31.65 -28.11
N ASP A 528 -30.26 -30.77 -28.37
CA ASP A 528 -30.13 -29.68 -29.34
C ASP A 528 -29.30 -28.51 -28.78
N LEU A 529 -29.07 -28.45 -27.46
CA LEU A 529 -28.19 -27.48 -26.81
C LEU A 529 -26.71 -27.86 -26.99
N THR A 530 -26.23 -27.88 -28.22
CA THR A 530 -24.89 -28.37 -28.58
C THR A 530 -23.74 -27.57 -27.97
N SER A 531 -23.97 -26.30 -27.59
CA SER A 531 -22.98 -25.44 -26.91
C SER A 531 -22.84 -25.69 -25.41
N LEU A 532 -23.69 -26.56 -24.83
CA LEU A 532 -23.76 -26.74 -23.38
C LEU A 532 -22.53 -27.44 -22.83
N THR A 533 -21.89 -26.81 -21.84
CA THR A 533 -20.67 -27.27 -21.18
C THR A 533 -20.90 -27.71 -19.74
N GLU A 534 -21.85 -27.08 -19.05
CA GLU A 534 -22.25 -27.42 -17.70
C GLU A 534 -23.78 -27.45 -17.58
N LEU A 535 -24.29 -28.56 -17.06
CA LEU A 535 -25.70 -28.77 -16.76
C LEU A 535 -25.84 -29.21 -15.30
N ASN A 536 -26.43 -28.36 -14.48
CA ASN A 536 -26.68 -28.66 -13.08
C ASN A 536 -28.17 -28.93 -12.84
N LEU A 537 -28.47 -30.15 -12.43
CA LEU A 537 -29.82 -30.66 -12.16
C LEU A 537 -29.93 -31.22 -10.75
N SER A 538 -28.96 -30.93 -9.87
CA SER A 538 -28.94 -31.48 -8.52
C SER A 538 -30.18 -31.06 -7.72
N ASP A 539 -30.55 -31.85 -6.72
CA ASP A 539 -31.68 -31.59 -5.82
C ASP A 539 -33.01 -31.34 -6.57
N ASN A 540 -33.36 -32.25 -7.48
CA ASN A 540 -34.66 -32.27 -8.18
C ASN A 540 -35.39 -33.60 -7.90
N ASN A 541 -36.52 -33.84 -8.58
CA ASN A 541 -37.31 -35.07 -8.45
C ASN A 541 -37.19 -35.98 -9.69
N LEU A 542 -36.01 -35.98 -10.34
CA LEU A 542 -35.79 -36.75 -11.57
C LEU A 542 -35.73 -38.25 -11.26
N SER A 543 -36.64 -39.02 -11.86
CA SER A 543 -36.66 -40.49 -11.75
C SER A 543 -35.80 -41.18 -12.83
N SER A 544 -35.65 -40.54 -13.98
CA SER A 544 -34.86 -40.99 -15.11
C SER A 544 -34.33 -39.82 -15.95
N LEU A 545 -33.34 -40.11 -16.80
CA LEU A 545 -32.78 -39.16 -17.77
C LEU A 545 -33.00 -39.70 -19.19
N PRO A 546 -33.30 -38.84 -20.18
CA PRO A 546 -33.45 -39.27 -21.56
C PRO A 546 -32.09 -39.75 -22.13
N PRO A 547 -32.05 -40.87 -22.89
CA PRO A 547 -30.83 -41.36 -23.53
C PRO A 547 -30.15 -40.30 -24.42
N ASN A 548 -30.94 -39.46 -25.08
CA ASN A 548 -30.49 -38.39 -25.96
C ASN A 548 -29.58 -37.35 -25.28
N LEU A 549 -29.62 -37.24 -23.95
CA LEU A 549 -28.68 -36.38 -23.20
C LEU A 549 -27.21 -36.81 -23.43
N GLY A 550 -26.97 -38.10 -23.71
CA GLY A 550 -25.65 -38.63 -24.06
C GLY A 550 -25.07 -38.08 -25.37
N LEU A 551 -25.91 -37.48 -26.24
CA LEU A 551 -25.46 -36.87 -27.50
C LEU A 551 -24.73 -35.53 -27.30
N LEU A 552 -24.75 -34.97 -26.09
CA LEU A 552 -24.00 -33.76 -25.76
C LEU A 552 -22.49 -34.01 -25.54
N GLU A 553 -22.02 -35.27 -25.58
CA GLU A 553 -20.59 -35.59 -25.61
C GLU A 553 -19.97 -35.24 -26.98
N PRO A 554 -18.83 -34.53 -27.07
CA PRO A 554 -17.87 -34.23 -26.00
C PRO A 554 -18.03 -32.85 -25.34
N ASN A 555 -19.03 -32.07 -25.71
CA ASN A 555 -19.14 -30.67 -25.31
C ASN A 555 -19.54 -30.50 -23.83
N LEU A 556 -20.44 -31.35 -23.33
CA LEU A 556 -20.86 -31.33 -21.93
C LEU A 556 -19.78 -31.93 -21.01
N LYS A 557 -19.13 -31.06 -20.25
CA LYS A 557 -18.03 -31.41 -19.34
C LYS A 557 -18.52 -31.73 -17.94
N VAL A 558 -19.53 -31.02 -17.46
CA VAL A 558 -20.03 -31.11 -16.09
C VAL A 558 -21.53 -31.41 -16.12
N LEU A 559 -21.91 -32.56 -15.55
CA LEU A 559 -23.30 -32.94 -15.33
C LEU A 559 -23.48 -33.27 -13.85
N LYS A 560 -24.24 -32.43 -13.12
CA LYS A 560 -24.52 -32.62 -11.69
C LYS A 560 -25.93 -33.16 -11.51
N LEU A 561 -26.05 -34.29 -10.83
CA LEU A 561 -27.30 -35.04 -10.68
C LEU A 561 -27.61 -35.43 -9.23
N ASP A 562 -26.77 -35.01 -8.28
CA ASP A 562 -26.90 -35.35 -6.87
C ASP A 562 -28.27 -34.97 -6.32
N GLY A 563 -28.76 -35.68 -5.30
CA GLY A 563 -30.05 -35.35 -4.67
C GLY A 563 -31.30 -35.68 -5.51
N ASN A 564 -31.19 -36.41 -6.62
CA ASN A 564 -32.33 -36.91 -7.39
C ASN A 564 -32.66 -38.40 -7.11
N PRO A 565 -33.94 -38.80 -7.11
CA PRO A 565 -34.36 -40.20 -6.94
C PRO A 565 -34.20 -41.03 -8.24
N LEU A 566 -33.01 -40.98 -8.86
CA LEU A 566 -32.73 -41.68 -10.13
C LEU A 566 -32.78 -43.21 -9.94
N ARG A 567 -33.69 -43.86 -10.66
CA ARG A 567 -33.83 -45.34 -10.66
C ARG A 567 -33.22 -46.03 -11.88
N SER A 568 -33.00 -45.28 -12.96
CA SER A 568 -32.58 -45.80 -14.28
C SER A 568 -31.07 -45.96 -14.45
N ILE A 569 -30.27 -45.28 -13.62
CA ILE A 569 -28.80 -45.29 -13.66
C ILE A 569 -28.29 -45.87 -12.32
N ARG A 570 -27.43 -46.89 -12.39
CA ARG A 570 -26.85 -47.50 -11.18
C ARG A 570 -25.82 -46.55 -10.55
N ARG A 571 -25.79 -46.49 -9.20
CA ARG A 571 -24.86 -45.64 -8.44
C ARG A 571 -23.38 -45.71 -8.89
N PRO A 572 -22.79 -46.89 -9.16
CA PRO A 572 -21.39 -46.96 -9.60
C PRO A 572 -21.08 -46.26 -10.93
N ILE A 573 -22.10 -45.99 -11.76
CA ILE A 573 -21.94 -45.21 -13.00
C ILE A 573 -21.99 -43.72 -12.69
N LEU A 574 -22.86 -43.30 -11.77
CA LEU A 574 -22.93 -41.91 -11.29
C LEU A 574 -21.61 -41.50 -10.63
N ASP A 575 -21.02 -42.37 -9.81
CA ASP A 575 -19.77 -42.11 -9.09
C ASP A 575 -18.54 -41.97 -10.01
N ARG A 576 -18.62 -42.46 -11.26
CA ARG A 576 -17.54 -42.33 -12.26
C ARG A 576 -17.55 -40.99 -12.99
N GLY A 577 -18.50 -40.12 -12.70
CA GLY A 577 -18.59 -38.74 -13.20
C GLY A 577 -19.19 -38.60 -14.60
N THR A 578 -19.30 -37.34 -15.05
CA THR A 578 -20.04 -36.91 -16.26
C THR A 578 -19.83 -37.80 -17.48
N LYS A 579 -18.58 -38.09 -17.84
CA LYS A 579 -18.25 -38.84 -19.06
C LYS A 579 -18.81 -40.26 -19.05
N ALA A 580 -18.76 -40.95 -17.91
CA ALA A 580 -19.30 -42.30 -17.78
C ALA A 580 -20.83 -42.32 -17.88
N ILE A 581 -21.48 -41.30 -17.32
CA ILE A 581 -22.93 -41.12 -17.36
C ILE A 581 -23.39 -40.86 -18.79
N LEU A 582 -22.74 -39.93 -19.51
CA LEU A 582 -23.08 -39.59 -20.89
C LEU A 582 -22.87 -40.77 -21.84
N LYS A 583 -21.75 -41.49 -21.69
CA LYS A 583 -21.50 -42.72 -22.46
C LYS A 583 -22.58 -43.78 -22.22
N TYR A 584 -22.95 -44.00 -20.96
CA TYR A 584 -24.02 -44.96 -20.60
C TYR A 584 -25.39 -44.58 -21.21
N LEU A 585 -25.71 -43.29 -21.23
CA LEU A 585 -26.96 -42.80 -21.85
C LEU A 585 -26.92 -42.95 -23.37
N LYS A 586 -25.77 -42.65 -23.99
CA LYS A 586 -25.56 -42.78 -25.44
C LYS A 586 -25.69 -44.21 -25.94
N GLU A 587 -25.19 -45.19 -25.19
CA GLU A 587 -25.30 -46.63 -25.51
C GLU A 587 -26.74 -47.17 -25.45
N ARG A 588 -27.68 -46.39 -24.89
CA ARG A 588 -29.10 -46.75 -24.76
C ARG A 588 -30.03 -46.01 -25.72
N ILE A 589 -29.46 -45.24 -26.65
CA ILE A 589 -30.22 -44.70 -27.78
C ILE A 589 -30.51 -45.89 -28.69
N VAL A 590 -31.74 -46.40 -28.63
CA VAL A 590 -32.19 -47.43 -29.58
C VAL A 590 -32.22 -46.77 -30.96
N GLU A 591 -31.52 -47.36 -31.93
CA GLU A 591 -31.66 -46.98 -33.35
C GLU A 591 -33.13 -47.13 -33.73
N GLN A 592 -33.84 -46.01 -33.85
CA GLN A 592 -35.12 -45.90 -34.54
C GLN A 592 -34.90 -45.20 -35.88
#